data_AF-A0A517PIN3-F1
#
_entry.id   AF-A0A517PIN3-F1
#
_cell.length_a   1.000
_cell.length_b   1.000
_cell.length_c   1.000
_cell.angle_alpha   90.00
_cell.angle_beta   90.00
_cell.angle_gamma   90.00
#
_symmetry.space_group_name_H-M   'P 1'
#
loop_
_entity.id
_entity.type
_entity.pdbx_description
1 polymer ?
#
loop_
_entity_poly.entity_id
_entity_poly.type
_entity_poly.pdbx_seq_one_letter_code
_entity_poly.pdbx_strand_id
1 'polypeptide(L)' 'MQHRLRIFTGEEDTLDQAESLVNVRFGEIADALAEAVYYRRTWVSDFSEDEVKIPADLYAILTAYSHLRPGA' A
#
# COMPACT_ATOMS: atom_id res chain seq x y z
N MET A 1 -36.25 0.27 -2.98
CA MET A 1 -35.02 0.15 -3.78
C MET A 1 -35.00 1.27 -4.81
N GLN A 2 -34.20 2.32 -4.59
CA GLN A 2 -34.09 3.43 -5.53
C GLN A 2 -32.83 3.26 -6.39
N HIS A 3 -33.03 2.91 -7.65
CA HIS A 3 -31.96 2.90 -8.64
C HIS A 3 -31.83 4.31 -9.22
N ARG A 4 -30.68 4.96 -9.01
CA ARG A 4 -30.39 6.30 -9.53
C ARG A 4 -29.47 6.18 -10.73
N LEU A 5 -30.01 6.49 -11.90
CA LEU A 5 -29.27 6.55 -13.15
C LEU A 5 -28.39 7.81 -13.16
N ARG A 6 -27.08 7.66 -13.41
CA ARG A 6 -26.15 8.78 -13.61
C ARG A 6 -25.95 9.00 -15.11
N ILE A 7 -26.13 10.23 -15.55
CA ILE A 7 -25.88 10.64 -16.94
C ILE A 7 -24.46 11.19 -17.00
N PHE A 8 -23.66 10.67 -17.95
CA PHE A 8 -22.33 11.18 -18.26
C PHE A 8 -22.44 12.19 -19.40
N THR A 9 -22.18 13.46 -19.09
CA THR A 9 -21.89 14.49 -20.09
C THR A 9 -20.39 14.48 -20.31
N GLY A 10 -19.96 14.22 -21.54
CA GLY A 10 -18.56 14.18 -21.95
C GLY A 10 -17.95 15.57 -22.04
N GLU A 11 -17.70 16.19 -20.89
CA GLU A 11 -16.55 17.09 -20.76
C GLU A 11 -15.37 16.23 -20.33
N GLU A 12 -14.25 16.39 -21.04
CA GLU A 12 -12.96 15.82 -20.70
C GLU A 12 -12.53 16.33 -19.31
N ASP A 13 -13.08 15.70 -18.27
CA ASP A 13 -12.44 15.66 -16.97
C ASP A 13 -11.07 15.01 -17.24
N THR A 14 -10.05 15.85 -17.37
CA THR A 14 -8.71 15.49 -16.93
C THR A 14 -8.86 15.11 -15.46
N LEU A 15 -9.26 13.86 -15.22
CA LEU A 15 -9.22 13.23 -13.94
C LEU A 15 -7.73 13.19 -13.61
N ASP A 16 -7.24 14.29 -13.02
CA ASP A 16 -6.23 14.21 -11.98
C ASP A 16 -6.84 13.25 -10.94
N GLN A 17 -6.67 11.96 -11.21
CA GLN A 17 -7.01 10.87 -10.34
C GLN A 17 -6.04 11.00 -9.18
N ALA A 18 -6.29 12.00 -8.33
CA ALA A 18 -5.55 12.22 -7.11
C ALA A 18 -5.59 10.89 -6.38
N GLU A 19 -4.45 10.22 -6.31
CA GLU A 19 -4.29 8.96 -5.61
C GLU A 19 -4.94 9.11 -4.24
N SER A 20 -6.04 8.39 -4.04
CA SER A 20 -6.79 8.47 -2.79
C SER A 20 -5.98 7.77 -1.72
N LEU A 21 -5.11 8.53 -1.05
CA LEU A 21 -4.33 8.03 0.07
C LEU A 21 -5.27 7.76 1.25
N VAL A 22 -5.22 6.53 1.75
CA VAL A 22 -5.96 6.10 2.94
C VAL A 22 -5.01 5.93 4.11
N ASN A 23 -5.46 6.35 5.30
CA ASN A 23 -4.70 6.15 6.53
C ASN A 23 -4.99 4.74 7.07
N VAL A 24 -3.93 3.94 7.25
CA VAL A 24 -4.01 2.56 7.78
C VAL A 24 -3.01 2.43 8.93
N ARG A 25 -3.31 1.62 9.95
CA ARG A 25 -2.34 1.37 11.03
C ARG A 25 -1.20 0.50 10.50
N PHE A 26 0.02 0.80 10.92
CA PHE A 26 1.19 -0.01 10.54
C PHE A 26 1.03 -1.49 10.91
N GLY A 27 0.38 -1.81 12.05
CA GLY A 27 0.10 -3.20 12.44
C GLY A 27 -0.77 -3.95 11.42
N GLU A 28 -1.78 -3.29 10.86
CA GLU A 28 -2.65 -3.90 9.83
C GLU A 28 -1.85 -4.19 8.55
N ILE A 29 -0.94 -3.28 8.17
CA ILE A 29 -0.03 -3.50 7.04
C ILE A 29 0.92 -4.67 7.33
N ALA A 30 1.51 -4.72 8.54
CA ALA A 30 2.44 -5.76 8.92
C ALA A 30 1.78 -7.16 8.91
N ASP A 31 0.56 -7.27 9.44
CA ASP A 31 -0.21 -8.52 9.45
C ASP A 31 -0.55 -8.98 8.02
N ALA A 32 -1.01 -8.06 7.17
CA ALA A 32 -1.34 -8.36 5.77
C ALA A 32 -0.11 -8.81 4.96
N LEU A 33 1.03 -8.15 5.14
CA LEU A 33 2.29 -8.55 4.47
C LEU A 33 2.80 -9.90 4.99
N ALA A 34 2.71 -10.15 6.30
CA ALA A 34 3.11 -11.43 6.89
C ALA A 34 2.26 -12.60 6.34
N GLU A 35 0.94 -12.42 6.26
CA GLU A 35 0.03 -13.38 5.62
C GLU A 35 0.42 -13.57 4.14
N ALA A 36 0.60 -12.48 3.40
CA ALA A 36 0.85 -12.52 1.98
C ALA A 36 2.14 -13.28 1.64
N VAL A 37 3.20 -13.06 2.42
CA VAL A 37 4.46 -13.82 2.30
C VAL A 37 4.25 -15.29 2.65
N TYR A 38 3.56 -15.58 3.76
CA TYR A 38 3.29 -16.95 4.19
C TYR A 38 2.54 -17.76 3.12
N TYR A 39 1.52 -17.17 2.50
CA TYR A 39 0.73 -17.82 1.43
C TYR A 39 1.25 -17.55 0.01
N ARG A 40 2.43 -16.93 -0.15
CA ARG A 40 3.04 -16.60 -1.45
C ARG A 40 2.09 -15.87 -2.41
N ARG A 41 1.37 -14.88 -1.89
CA ARG A 41 0.49 -14.02 -2.71
C ARG A 41 1.35 -13.20 -3.69
N THR A 42 0.90 -13.10 -4.93
CA THR A 42 1.64 -12.41 -6.00
C THR A 42 1.51 -10.88 -5.93
N TRP A 43 0.44 -10.35 -5.33
CA TRP A 43 0.21 -8.90 -5.34
C TRP A 43 1.33 -8.11 -4.65
N VAL A 44 2.10 -8.69 -3.73
CA VAL A 44 3.20 -7.99 -3.04
C VAL A 44 4.30 -7.58 -4.02
N SER A 45 4.59 -8.43 -5.03
CA SER A 45 5.61 -8.08 -6.03
C SER A 45 5.15 -6.96 -6.95
N ASP A 46 3.85 -6.72 -7.05
CA ASP A 46 3.31 -5.65 -7.90
C ASP A 46 3.68 -4.25 -7.34
N PHE A 47 4.07 -4.18 -6.06
CA PHE A 47 4.49 -2.94 -5.37
C PHE A 47 6.01 -2.90 -5.06
N SER A 48 6.84 -3.74 -5.70
CA SER A 48 8.26 -3.85 -5.30
C SER A 48 9.08 -2.58 -5.52
N GLU A 49 8.72 -1.79 -6.53
CA GLU A 49 9.42 -0.56 -6.90
C GLU A 49 8.78 0.70 -6.29
N ASP A 50 7.69 0.54 -5.52
CA ASP A 50 6.92 1.67 -4.99
C ASP A 50 7.55 2.21 -3.70
N GLU A 51 7.68 3.54 -3.60
CA GLU A 51 8.15 4.20 -2.40
C GLU A 51 7.01 4.46 -1.42
N VAL A 52 7.18 4.02 -0.17
CA VAL A 52 6.24 4.28 0.93
C VAL A 52 6.82 5.28 1.92
N LYS A 53 6.01 6.27 2.32
CA LYS A 53 6.38 7.21 3.39
C LYS A 53 6.09 6.59 4.74
N ILE A 54 7.15 6.39 5.54
CA ILE A 54 7.05 5.92 6.93
C ILE A 54 7.72 6.91 7.90
N PRO A 55 7.35 6.89 9.19
CA PRO A 55 8.06 7.63 10.22
C PRO A 55 9.55 7.29 10.27
N ALA A 56 10.40 8.29 10.51
CA ALA A 56 11.85 8.13 10.49
C ALA A 56 12.38 7.19 11.59
N ASP A 57 11.72 7.18 12.74
CA ASP A 57 12.03 6.27 13.86
C ASP A 57 11.74 4.81 13.49
N LEU A 58 10.61 4.54 12.83
CA LEU A 58 10.27 3.22 12.31
C LEU A 58 11.28 2.77 11.25
N TYR A 59 11.64 3.64 10.32
CA TYR A 59 12.68 3.35 9.32
C TYR A 59 14.01 2.95 9.97
N ALA A 60 14.44 3.69 10.99
CA ALA A 60 15.69 3.39 11.71
C ALA A 60 15.64 1.99 12.37
N ILE A 61 14.51 1.63 12.98
CA ILE A 61 14.33 0.30 13.59
C ILE A 61 14.35 -0.80 12.53
N LEU A 62 13.62 -0.66 11.43
CA LEU A 62 13.59 -1.65 10.34
C LEU A 62 14.98 -1.83 9.72
N THR A 63 15.71 -0.73 9.54
CA THR A 63 17.08 -0.74 9.02
C THR A 63 18.03 -1.45 10.00
N ALA A 64 17.96 -1.15 11.29
CA ALA A 64 18.76 -1.86 12.28
C ALA A 64 18.44 -3.36 12.29
N TYR A 65 17.16 -3.71 12.23
CA TYR A 65 16.70 -5.10 12.22
C TYR A 65 17.17 -5.87 10.98
N SER A 66 17.14 -5.26 9.79
CA SER A 66 17.59 -5.91 8.55
C SER A 66 19.10 -6.19 8.55
N HIS A 67 19.90 -5.26 9.07
CA HIS A 67 21.36 -5.45 9.21
C HIS A 67 21.73 -6.47 10.30
N LEU A 68 20.84 -6.72 11.26
CA LEU A 68 21.05 -7.72 12.32
C LEU A 68 20.83 -9.16 11.84
N ARG A 69 20.22 -9.38 10.67
CA ARG A 69 20.12 -10.72 10.09
C ARG A 69 21.48 -11.10 9.50
N PRO A 70 22.25 -12.02 10.12
CA PRO A 70 23.44 -12.56 9.48
C PRO A 70 22.96 -13.51 8.38
N GLY A 71 23.29 -13.20 7.13
CA GLY A 71 23.18 -14.07 5.94
C GLY A 71 22.06 -15.11 5.94
N ALA A 72 20.98 -14.83 5.20
CA ALA A 72 20.19 -15.90 4.60
C ALA A 72 20.99 -16.60 3.49
#